data_AF-A0A5K7XPF2-F1
#
_entry.id   AF-A0A5K7XPF2-F1
#
_cell.length_a   1.000
_cell.length_b   1.000
_cell.length_c   1.000
_cell.angle_alpha   90.00
_cell.angle_beta   90.00
_cell.angle_gamma   90.00
#
_symmetry.space_group_name_H-M   'P 1'
#
loop_
_entity.id
_entity.type
_entity.pdbx_description
1 polymer ?
#
loop_
_entity_poly.entity_id
_entity_poly.type
_entity_poly.pdbx_seq_one_letter_code
_entity_poly.pdbx_strand_id
1 'polypeptide(L)'
;MNTKHLLAIVGALAWLLPATVNAQSLGLNFAAGDPDAATSSLNPTDVAGVIPAANWNNLLGANGTGVGGLFYNNAGTPVASGATVTWTSPNTWRSGGNNAFPAGPNKILTSGYLDTGDTAANGISITVNNLDTTLRTPAYDVYVYFVSDSNANRGGGYTINDGINNIVKYGSSMGSPTAFVEDPGIDADLTVDGNYLRFRGLTGSSFTLTTNTTLTTPNGFRAPINAIQIIGGVSLAPGPGDVNEDGFTNLADYTLIKNNFFLATGATRVMGDLTLDGKIDLADYTIWKNNAPAAVLAQIGVPEPASAALAVGAIFGLAGVARRGRRCGKSMC
;
A
#
# COMPACT_ATOMS: atom_id res chain seq x y z
N MET A 1 -47.61 -34.36 -4.29
CA MET A 1 -46.30 -34.78 -3.74
C MET A 1 -45.21 -34.56 -4.79
N ASN A 2 -44.26 -33.68 -4.48
CA ASN A 2 -42.92 -33.49 -5.03
C ASN A 2 -42.69 -33.11 -6.51
N THR A 3 -42.79 -31.80 -6.78
CA THR A 3 -41.92 -31.08 -7.70
C THR A 3 -40.48 -31.08 -7.17
N LYS A 4 -39.56 -31.75 -7.87
CA LYS A 4 -38.11 -31.61 -7.62
C LYS A 4 -37.58 -30.45 -8.48
N HIS A 5 -37.21 -29.36 -7.81
CA HIS A 5 -36.47 -28.24 -8.39
C HIS A 5 -35.02 -28.68 -8.66
N LEU A 6 -34.60 -28.66 -9.93
CA LEU A 6 -33.19 -28.68 -10.29
C LEU A 6 -32.69 -27.23 -10.21
N LEU A 7 -31.99 -26.89 -9.13
CA LEU A 7 -31.30 -25.62 -8.99
C LEU A 7 -29.90 -25.81 -9.57
N ALA A 8 -29.64 -25.19 -10.73
CA ALA A 8 -28.30 -25.15 -11.32
C ALA A 8 -27.43 -24.17 -10.49
N ILE A 9 -26.54 -24.72 -9.68
CA ILE A 9 -25.49 -23.96 -9.00
C ILE A 9 -24.44 -23.60 -10.06
N VAL A 10 -24.48 -22.37 -10.54
CA VAL A 10 -23.36 -21.78 -11.28
C VAL A 10 -22.35 -21.33 -10.23
N GLY A 11 -21.41 -22.21 -9.90
CA GLY A 11 -20.25 -21.86 -9.08
C GLY A 11 -19.35 -20.93 -9.87
N ALA A 12 -19.33 -19.64 -9.52
CA ALA A 12 -18.30 -18.73 -9.99
C ALA A 12 -16.96 -19.15 -9.35
N LEU A 13 -16.16 -19.91 -10.10
CA LEU A 13 -14.78 -20.18 -9.76
C LEU A 13 -13.98 -18.89 -10.02
N ALA A 14 -13.92 -18.02 -9.01
CA ALA A 14 -13.00 -16.89 -9.02
C ALA A 14 -11.58 -17.47 -8.95
N TRP A 15 -10.87 -17.48 -10.07
CA TRP A 15 -9.43 -17.73 -10.09
C TRP A 15 -8.77 -16.57 -9.35
N LEU A 16 -8.46 -16.80 -8.06
CA LEU A 16 -7.50 -15.99 -7.32
C LEU A 16 -6.15 -16.16 -8.02
N LEU A 17 -5.80 -15.22 -8.89
CA LEU A 17 -4.41 -15.08 -9.32
C LEU A 17 -3.60 -14.81 -8.04
N PRO A 18 -2.55 -15.59 -7.74
CA PRO A 18 -1.69 -15.28 -6.62
C PRO A 18 -1.12 -13.89 -6.82
N ALA A 19 -1.14 -13.06 -5.77
CA ALA A 19 -0.47 -11.77 -5.79
C ALA A 19 0.99 -12.01 -6.21
N THR A 20 1.42 -11.35 -7.28
CA THR A 20 2.81 -11.43 -7.74
C THR A 20 3.72 -10.88 -6.66
N VAL A 21 4.51 -11.76 -6.03
CA VAL A 21 5.46 -11.38 -4.99
C VAL A 21 6.56 -10.52 -5.61
N ASN A 22 6.91 -9.41 -4.95
CA ASN A 22 7.94 -8.49 -5.44
C ASN A 22 9.32 -9.15 -5.54
N ALA A 23 10.11 -8.68 -6.50
CA ALA A 23 11.41 -9.23 -6.89
C ALA A 23 12.50 -9.10 -5.82
N GLN A 24 12.61 -8.01 -5.04
CA GLN A 24 13.60 -7.93 -3.96
C GLN A 24 13.24 -6.93 -2.85
N SER A 25 13.08 -7.41 -1.61
CA SER A 25 12.77 -6.53 -0.47
C SER A 25 13.23 -7.09 0.87
N LEU A 26 13.62 -6.22 1.80
CA LEU A 26 13.87 -6.57 3.19
C LEU A 26 12.73 -6.05 4.06
N GLY A 27 11.88 -6.95 4.54
CA GLY A 27 10.77 -6.63 5.45
C GLY A 27 11.16 -6.88 6.91
N LEU A 28 10.96 -5.87 7.76
CA LEU A 28 11.15 -5.96 9.21
C LEU A 28 9.82 -5.69 9.91
N ASN A 29 9.33 -6.67 10.65
CA ASN A 29 8.06 -6.63 11.37
C ASN A 29 8.33 -6.45 12.87
N PHE A 30 8.09 -5.26 13.41
CA PHE A 30 8.40 -4.93 14.81
C PHE A 30 7.24 -5.26 15.74
N ALA A 31 7.55 -5.38 17.03
CA ALA A 31 6.58 -5.80 18.04
C ALA A 31 5.79 -7.06 17.61
N ALA A 32 6.46 -7.98 16.90
CA ALA A 32 5.82 -9.14 16.29
C ALA A 32 5.25 -10.14 17.33
N GLY A 33 5.68 -10.01 18.58
CA GLY A 33 5.10 -10.71 19.73
C GLY A 33 4.27 -9.79 20.61
N ASP A 34 3.47 -8.90 20.02
CA ASP A 34 2.65 -7.86 20.68
C ASP A 34 2.20 -8.22 22.11
N PRO A 35 2.23 -7.26 23.06
CA PRO A 35 2.23 -7.57 24.49
C PRO A 35 0.95 -8.26 25.00
N ASP A 36 -0.18 -8.15 24.29
CA ASP A 36 -1.45 -8.67 24.77
C ASP A 36 -1.83 -10.03 24.18
N ALA A 37 -1.53 -10.28 22.91
CA ALA A 37 -2.00 -11.48 22.21
C ALA A 37 -0.89 -12.30 21.55
N ALA A 38 0.31 -11.72 21.35
CA ALA A 38 1.44 -12.37 20.65
C ALA A 38 1.04 -12.99 19.30
N THR A 39 0.21 -12.28 18.53
CA THR A 39 -0.36 -12.74 17.24
C THR A 39 0.20 -12.02 16.02
N SER A 40 1.12 -11.08 16.23
CA SER A 40 1.63 -10.20 15.18
C SER A 40 2.82 -10.76 14.40
N SER A 41 3.13 -12.05 14.54
CA SER A 41 4.24 -12.71 13.83
C SER A 41 3.76 -13.33 12.52
N LEU A 42 4.50 -13.06 11.45
CA LEU A 42 4.23 -13.60 10.11
C LEU A 42 4.98 -14.91 9.88
N ASN A 43 4.35 -15.87 9.21
CA ASN A 43 5.03 -17.05 8.70
C ASN A 43 5.89 -16.68 7.49
N PRO A 44 6.92 -17.47 7.15
CA PRO A 44 7.76 -17.21 5.97
C PRO A 44 6.97 -17.10 4.66
N THR A 45 5.86 -17.83 4.53
CA THR A 45 5.00 -17.82 3.33
C THR A 45 3.94 -16.73 3.34
N ASP A 46 3.77 -15.99 4.44
CA ASP A 46 2.76 -14.96 4.54
C ASP A 46 3.18 -13.75 3.69
N VAL A 47 2.36 -13.42 2.69
CA VAL A 47 2.61 -12.31 1.77
C VAL A 47 1.88 -11.07 2.26
N ALA A 48 2.62 -10.05 2.68
CA ALA A 48 2.09 -8.81 3.24
C ALA A 48 2.79 -7.55 2.69
N GLY A 49 2.20 -6.38 3.00
CA GLY A 49 2.71 -5.06 2.63
C GLY A 49 2.02 -4.45 1.42
N VAL A 50 2.21 -3.13 1.23
CA VAL A 50 1.80 -2.40 0.02
C VAL A 50 2.46 -3.03 -1.20
N ILE A 51 3.74 -3.35 -1.06
CA ILE A 51 4.50 -4.12 -2.03
C ILE A 51 4.53 -5.57 -1.54
N PRO A 52 3.77 -6.49 -2.16
CA PRO A 52 3.60 -7.84 -1.64
C PRO A 52 4.94 -8.57 -1.47
N ALA A 53 5.29 -8.91 -0.22
CA ALA A 53 6.51 -9.64 0.10
C ALA A 53 6.25 -10.75 1.12
N ALA A 54 6.90 -11.88 0.89
CA ALA A 54 7.01 -12.98 1.84
C ALA A 54 8.23 -12.76 2.76
N ASN A 55 8.55 -13.75 3.62
CA ASN A 55 9.81 -13.79 4.39
C ASN A 55 10.07 -12.55 5.27
N TRP A 56 9.02 -12.02 5.90
CA TRP A 56 9.15 -10.92 6.86
C TRP A 56 9.95 -11.35 8.09
N ASN A 57 10.91 -10.51 8.51
CA ASN A 57 11.72 -10.76 9.69
C ASN A 57 10.97 -10.27 10.92
N ASN A 58 10.48 -11.20 11.75
CA ASN A 58 9.76 -10.88 12.99
C ASN A 58 10.75 -10.44 14.09
N LEU A 59 10.58 -9.22 14.58
CA LEU A 59 11.40 -8.58 15.59
C LEU A 59 10.54 -8.40 16.86
N LEU A 60 10.97 -9.02 17.95
CA LEU A 60 10.18 -9.11 19.19
C LEU A 60 10.51 -7.98 20.17
N GLY A 61 9.49 -7.52 20.89
CA GLY A 61 9.66 -6.55 21.98
C GLY A 61 10.03 -5.14 21.53
N ALA A 62 10.20 -4.27 22.52
CA ALA A 62 10.41 -2.84 22.31
C ALA A 62 11.85 -2.48 21.87
N ASN A 63 12.81 -3.38 22.09
CA ASN A 63 14.23 -3.11 21.86
C ASN A 63 14.95 -4.32 21.27
N GLY A 64 15.94 -4.06 20.43
CA GLY A 64 16.87 -5.05 19.91
C GLY A 64 18.17 -4.38 19.49
N THR A 65 19.29 -5.11 19.58
CA THR A 65 20.62 -4.55 19.31
C THR A 65 21.38 -5.45 18.34
N GLY A 66 21.75 -4.91 17.19
CA GLY A 66 22.58 -5.59 16.20
C GLY A 66 21.99 -6.91 15.71
N VAL A 67 20.67 -7.02 15.63
CA VAL A 67 19.98 -8.25 15.20
C VAL A 67 20.31 -8.49 13.73
N GLY A 68 21.05 -9.57 13.46
CA GLY A 68 21.40 -10.05 12.12
C GLY A 68 20.68 -11.36 11.78
N GLY A 69 21.21 -12.11 10.81
CA GLY A 69 20.58 -13.35 10.33
C GLY A 69 19.24 -13.09 9.62
N LEU A 70 19.10 -11.90 9.05
CA LEU A 70 17.91 -11.46 8.36
C LEU A 70 17.83 -12.10 6.97
N PHE A 71 16.62 -12.19 6.43
CA PHE A 71 16.39 -12.61 5.06
C PHE A 71 15.71 -11.50 4.26
N TYR A 72 16.19 -11.23 3.05
CA TYR A 72 15.38 -10.50 2.07
C TYR A 72 14.54 -11.50 1.27
N ASN A 73 13.35 -11.05 0.91
CA ASN A 73 12.47 -11.73 -0.03
C ASN A 73 12.99 -11.53 -1.45
N ASN A 74 13.19 -12.61 -2.20
CA ASN A 74 13.50 -12.61 -3.62
C ASN A 74 12.41 -13.39 -4.38
N ALA A 75 11.36 -12.69 -4.83
CA ALA A 75 10.20 -13.30 -5.51
C ALA A 75 9.60 -14.50 -4.74
N GLY A 76 9.53 -14.42 -3.40
CA GLY A 76 9.01 -15.46 -2.51
C GLY A 76 10.09 -16.34 -1.89
N THR A 77 11.31 -16.34 -2.44
CA THR A 77 12.43 -17.13 -1.91
C THR A 77 13.20 -16.34 -0.85
N PRO A 78 13.43 -16.88 0.36
CA PRO A 78 14.28 -16.22 1.35
C PRO A 78 15.75 -16.30 0.93
N VAL A 79 16.45 -15.17 0.98
CA VAL A 79 17.90 -15.10 0.77
C VAL A 79 18.53 -14.38 1.94
N ALA A 80 19.63 -14.93 2.46
CA ALA A 80 20.32 -14.36 3.61
C ALA A 80 20.83 -12.95 3.31
N SER A 81 20.61 -12.03 4.24
CA SER A 81 21.06 -10.65 4.18
C SER A 81 22.25 -10.41 5.11
N GLY A 82 23.18 -9.55 4.68
CA GLY A 82 24.24 -9.02 5.54
C GLY A 82 23.76 -7.93 6.50
N ALA A 83 22.51 -7.46 6.34
CA ALA A 83 21.98 -6.37 7.13
C ALA A 83 21.81 -6.72 8.61
N THR A 84 21.94 -5.70 9.45
CA THR A 84 21.65 -5.79 10.89
C THR A 84 20.73 -4.65 11.29
N VAL A 85 19.85 -4.89 12.26
CA VAL A 85 18.95 -3.86 12.80
C VAL A 85 19.10 -3.69 14.31
N THR A 86 19.14 -2.44 14.75
CA THR A 86 19.00 -2.02 16.14
C THR A 86 17.76 -1.16 16.25
N TRP A 87 16.92 -1.38 17.26
CA TRP A 87 15.78 -0.50 17.52
C TRP A 87 15.59 -0.28 19.01
N THR A 88 15.02 0.88 19.33
CA THR A 88 14.60 1.25 20.68
C THR A 88 13.25 1.92 20.64
N SER A 89 12.38 1.52 21.57
CA SER A 89 11.05 2.08 21.75
C SER A 89 10.70 2.11 23.25
N PRO A 90 10.04 3.17 23.75
CA PRO A 90 9.54 3.26 25.12
C PRO A 90 8.56 2.13 25.46
N ASN A 91 7.75 1.71 24.49
CA ASN A 91 6.76 0.67 24.68
C ASN A 91 6.51 -0.13 23.37
N THR A 92 5.78 -1.23 23.49
CA THR A 92 5.08 -1.89 22.38
C THR A 92 3.60 -1.90 22.68
N TRP A 93 2.77 -1.88 21.65
CA TRP A 93 1.32 -2.04 21.81
C TRP A 93 0.72 -2.74 20.60
N ARG A 94 -0.60 -2.73 20.50
CA ARG A 94 -1.33 -3.33 19.39
C ARG A 94 -2.42 -2.42 18.88
N SER A 95 -2.71 -2.52 17.59
CA SER A 95 -3.79 -1.81 16.91
C SER A 95 -5.19 -2.28 17.33
N GLY A 96 -5.31 -3.52 17.80
CA GLY A 96 -6.55 -4.06 18.38
C GLY A 96 -7.75 -3.95 17.44
N GLY A 97 -8.87 -3.44 17.97
CA GLY A 97 -10.14 -3.30 17.23
C GLY A 97 -10.09 -2.32 16.06
N ASN A 98 -9.08 -1.46 16.00
CA ASN A 98 -8.92 -0.48 14.95
C ASN A 98 -8.24 -1.04 13.70
N ASN A 99 -7.66 -2.22 13.79
CA ASN A 99 -7.16 -2.91 12.61
C ASN A 99 -8.31 -3.62 11.88
N ALA A 100 -8.92 -2.93 10.91
CA ALA A 100 -10.02 -3.42 10.11
C ALA A 100 -9.59 -4.10 8.80
N PHE A 101 -8.29 -4.40 8.61
CA PHE A 101 -7.85 -5.19 7.48
C PHE A 101 -8.58 -6.56 7.46
N PRO A 102 -8.92 -7.08 6.27
CA PRO A 102 -9.44 -8.44 6.14
C PRO A 102 -8.52 -9.46 6.80
N ALA A 103 -9.09 -10.56 7.28
CA ALA A 103 -8.30 -11.65 7.85
C ALA A 103 -7.20 -12.10 6.87
N GLY A 104 -5.95 -12.08 7.32
CA GLY A 104 -4.79 -12.44 6.51
C GLY A 104 -3.51 -11.73 6.93
N PRO A 105 -2.42 -11.91 6.16
CA PRO A 105 -1.09 -11.39 6.47
C PRO A 105 -1.02 -9.87 6.70
N ASN A 106 -1.75 -9.07 5.92
CA ASN A 106 -1.75 -7.62 6.11
C ASN A 106 -2.34 -7.19 7.46
N LYS A 107 -3.33 -7.93 7.97
CA LYS A 107 -3.86 -7.70 9.32
C LYS A 107 -2.84 -8.07 10.39
N ILE A 108 -2.11 -9.16 10.19
CA ILE A 108 -1.05 -9.59 11.12
C ILE A 108 0.08 -8.55 11.14
N LEU A 109 0.56 -8.12 9.97
CA LEU A 109 1.62 -7.12 9.81
C LEU A 109 1.32 -5.80 10.52
N THR A 110 0.06 -5.38 10.53
CA THR A 110 -0.38 -4.10 11.11
C THR A 110 -0.98 -4.25 12.51
N SER A 111 -0.79 -5.39 13.17
CA SER A 111 -1.35 -5.65 14.50
C SER A 111 -0.47 -5.14 15.63
N GLY A 112 0.81 -5.52 15.68
CA GLY A 112 1.75 -5.08 16.71
C GLY A 112 2.48 -3.82 16.26
N TYR A 113 2.80 -2.92 17.18
CA TYR A 113 3.62 -1.74 16.86
C TYR A 113 4.53 -1.29 18.01
N LEU A 114 5.62 -0.63 17.64
CA LEU A 114 6.46 0.17 18.53
C LEU A 114 5.68 1.44 18.92
N ASP A 115 5.56 1.69 20.22
CA ASP A 115 4.75 2.76 20.81
C ASP A 115 5.65 3.76 21.55
N THR A 116 5.46 5.05 21.31
CA THR A 116 6.29 6.10 21.91
C THR A 116 6.02 6.32 23.40
N GLY A 117 5.06 5.61 24.02
CA GLY A 117 4.77 5.67 25.45
C GLY A 117 4.41 7.06 25.95
N ASP A 118 3.72 7.86 25.12
CA ASP A 118 3.44 9.28 25.33
C ASP A 118 4.70 10.18 25.43
N THR A 119 5.88 9.64 25.16
CA THR A 119 7.14 10.39 25.13
C THR A 119 7.11 11.39 23.98
N ALA A 120 7.21 12.67 24.31
CA ALA A 120 7.42 13.73 23.34
C ALA A 120 8.88 13.74 22.88
N ALA A 121 9.10 13.99 21.58
CA ALA A 121 10.42 14.05 20.94
C ALA A 121 11.23 12.74 20.95
N ASN A 122 11.57 12.24 19.75
CA ASN A 122 12.46 11.09 19.53
C ASN A 122 12.01 9.81 20.26
N GLY A 123 10.73 9.43 20.08
CA GLY A 123 10.12 8.30 20.78
C GLY A 123 10.65 6.96 20.29
N ILE A 124 10.69 6.71 18.99
CA ILE A 124 11.23 5.45 18.42
C ILE A 124 12.49 5.76 17.63
N SER A 125 13.47 4.87 17.70
CA SER A 125 14.65 4.88 16.83
C SER A 125 14.92 3.49 16.28
N ILE A 126 15.12 3.40 14.97
CA ILE A 126 15.48 2.16 14.25
C ILE A 126 16.68 2.47 13.37
N THR A 127 17.79 1.77 13.57
CA THR A 127 18.98 1.86 12.73
C THR A 127 19.18 0.54 11.99
N VAL A 128 19.21 0.61 10.65
CA VAL A 128 19.57 -0.50 9.79
C VAL A 128 20.97 -0.25 9.24
N ASN A 129 21.86 -1.23 9.40
CA ASN A 129 23.24 -1.18 8.91
C ASN A 129 23.49 -2.30 7.92
N ASN A 130 24.56 -2.13 7.12
CA ASN A 130 25.07 -3.15 6.19
C ASN A 130 24.02 -3.60 5.15
N LEU A 131 23.24 -2.66 4.61
CA LEU A 131 22.30 -2.97 3.53
C LEU A 131 23.04 -3.50 2.30
N ASP A 132 22.56 -4.65 1.82
CA ASP A 132 23.12 -5.36 0.68
C ASP A 132 23.14 -4.46 -0.56
N THR A 133 24.23 -4.52 -1.33
CA THR A 133 24.44 -3.71 -2.55
C THR A 133 23.33 -3.87 -3.56
N THR A 134 22.74 -5.06 -3.65
CA THR A 134 21.63 -5.39 -4.56
C THR A 134 20.34 -4.66 -4.20
N LEU A 135 20.12 -4.34 -2.93
CA LEU A 135 18.95 -3.54 -2.52
C LEU A 135 19.17 -2.06 -2.84
N ARG A 136 20.39 -1.54 -2.67
CA ARG A 136 20.65 -0.09 -2.78
C ARG A 136 21.14 0.40 -4.14
N THR A 137 21.12 -0.44 -5.17
CA THR A 137 21.57 -0.08 -6.52
C THR A 137 20.39 -0.11 -7.49
N PRO A 138 20.05 0.99 -8.20
CA PRO A 138 20.69 2.31 -8.10
C PRO A 138 20.29 3.09 -6.83
N ALA A 139 19.17 2.74 -6.20
CA ALA A 139 18.69 3.27 -4.94
C ALA A 139 17.68 2.30 -4.29
N TYR A 140 17.16 2.67 -3.13
CA TYR A 140 16.07 1.99 -2.45
C TYR A 140 15.05 2.97 -1.87
N ASP A 141 13.84 2.46 -1.69
CA ASP A 141 12.77 3.14 -0.95
C ASP A 141 12.52 2.43 0.39
N VAL A 142 12.04 3.18 1.38
CA VAL A 142 11.60 2.64 2.66
C VAL A 142 10.13 2.96 2.87
N TYR A 143 9.32 1.92 2.99
CA TYR A 143 7.92 1.99 3.42
C TYR A 143 7.87 1.82 4.93
N VAL A 144 7.23 2.74 5.63
CA VAL A 144 7.03 2.70 7.09
C VAL A 144 5.55 2.55 7.35
N TYR A 145 5.14 1.42 7.92
CA TYR A 145 3.74 1.09 8.19
C TYR A 145 3.35 1.51 9.61
N PHE A 146 2.20 2.18 9.75
CA PHE A 146 1.66 2.64 11.03
C PHE A 146 0.14 2.56 11.08
N VAL A 147 -0.36 1.61 11.85
CA VAL A 147 -1.74 1.46 12.29
C VAL A 147 -1.68 1.45 13.82
N SER A 148 -2.63 2.14 14.43
CA SER A 148 -2.70 2.32 15.87
C SER A 148 -4.04 1.82 16.44
N ASP A 149 -4.19 1.83 17.76
CA ASP A 149 -5.45 1.57 18.48
C ASP A 149 -6.34 2.82 18.61
N SER A 150 -6.04 3.89 17.87
CA SER A 150 -6.85 5.11 17.88
C SER A 150 -7.59 5.32 16.56
N ASN A 151 -8.78 5.90 16.65
CA ASN A 151 -9.64 6.16 15.49
C ASN A 151 -9.24 7.42 14.70
N ALA A 152 -8.29 8.22 15.21
CA ALA A 152 -7.68 9.37 14.54
C ALA A 152 -6.48 9.91 15.37
N ASN A 153 -5.74 10.86 14.80
CA ASN A 153 -4.80 11.77 15.49
C ASN A 153 -3.57 11.11 16.14
N ARG A 154 -3.26 9.84 15.83
CA ARG A 154 -1.98 9.24 16.22
C ARG A 154 -0.97 9.39 15.11
N GLY A 155 -0.06 10.32 15.29
CA GLY A 155 0.94 10.66 14.30
C GLY A 155 2.07 11.53 14.84
N GLY A 156 2.97 11.87 13.93
CA GLY A 156 4.11 12.73 14.20
C GLY A 156 5.02 12.84 12.99
N GLY A 157 6.16 13.49 13.17
CA GLY A 157 7.23 13.47 12.18
C GLY A 157 8.01 12.16 12.23
N TYR A 158 8.28 11.59 11.07
CA TYR A 158 9.14 10.43 10.84
C TYR A 158 10.33 10.91 10.02
N THR A 159 11.54 10.68 10.52
CA THR A 159 12.78 11.15 9.88
C THR A 159 13.64 9.97 9.48
N ILE A 160 14.02 9.87 8.21
CA ILE A 160 15.08 8.96 7.76
C ILE A 160 16.34 9.75 7.44
N ASN A 161 17.44 9.36 8.07
CA ASN A 161 18.79 9.81 7.75
C ASN A 161 19.63 8.62 7.25
N ASP A 162 20.07 8.63 5.99
CA ASP A 162 20.91 7.57 5.39
C ASP A 162 22.40 7.95 5.30
N GLY A 163 22.81 9.01 5.98
CA GLY A 163 24.14 9.60 5.92
C GLY A 163 24.37 10.51 4.71
N ILE A 164 23.42 10.58 3.77
CA ILE A 164 23.46 11.43 2.58
C ILE A 164 22.26 12.39 2.59
N ASN A 165 21.07 11.82 2.75
CA ASN A 165 19.79 12.47 2.84
C ASN A 165 19.30 12.52 4.29
N ASN A 166 18.51 13.53 4.61
CA ASN A 166 17.80 13.66 5.88
C ASN A 166 16.37 14.11 5.61
N ILE A 167 15.48 13.14 5.42
CA ILE A 167 14.11 13.35 4.95
C ILE A 167 13.17 13.27 6.14
N VAL A 168 12.34 14.29 6.32
CA VAL A 168 11.25 14.31 7.30
C VAL A 168 9.93 14.18 6.55
N LYS A 169 9.04 13.30 7.03
CA LYS A 169 7.65 13.20 6.60
C LYS A 169 6.72 13.18 7.80
N TYR A 170 5.51 13.70 7.65
CA TYR A 170 4.50 13.74 8.70
C TYR A 170 3.46 12.68 8.43
N GLY A 171 3.20 11.79 9.40
CA GLY A 171 2.22 10.72 9.19
C GLY A 171 1.24 10.61 10.34
N SER A 172 -0.03 10.42 10.04
CA SER A 172 -1.07 10.10 11.03
C SER A 172 -1.90 8.89 10.64
N SER A 173 -2.21 8.05 11.63
CA SER A 173 -3.00 6.84 11.41
C SER A 173 -4.44 7.21 11.06
N MET A 174 -4.84 6.85 9.84
CA MET A 174 -6.24 6.80 9.45
C MET A 174 -6.97 5.77 10.33
N GLY A 175 -8.14 6.11 10.86
CA GLY A 175 -8.82 5.35 11.93
C GLY A 175 -8.85 3.82 11.80
N SER A 176 -9.91 3.26 11.21
CA SER A 176 -10.05 1.80 11.06
C SER A 176 -9.75 1.35 9.62
N PRO A 177 -8.47 1.24 9.20
CA PRO A 177 -8.12 0.96 7.82
C PRO A 177 -8.50 -0.46 7.41
N THR A 178 -9.03 -0.59 6.19
CA THR A 178 -9.33 -1.87 5.54
C THR A 178 -8.35 -2.23 4.42
N ALA A 179 -7.51 -1.28 4.01
CA ALA A 179 -6.51 -1.41 2.98
C ALA A 179 -5.35 -0.43 3.25
N PHE A 180 -4.23 -0.60 2.57
CA PHE A 180 -3.13 0.36 2.67
C PHE A 180 -3.46 1.66 1.93
N VAL A 181 -3.16 2.79 2.56
CA VAL A 181 -3.33 4.13 2.01
C VAL A 181 -2.08 4.93 2.35
N GLU A 182 -1.44 5.50 1.32
CA GLU A 182 -0.25 6.31 1.51
C GLU A 182 -0.65 7.60 2.19
N ASP A 183 0.07 7.94 3.25
CA ASP A 183 0.17 9.30 3.70
C ASP A 183 1.25 10.00 2.86
N PRO A 184 0.93 11.08 2.12
CA PRO A 184 1.92 11.78 1.30
C PRO A 184 3.12 12.30 2.13
N GLY A 185 2.91 12.57 3.42
CA GLY A 185 3.97 12.97 4.31
C GLY A 185 4.21 14.47 4.41
N ILE A 186 3.29 15.30 3.90
CA ILE A 186 3.57 16.72 3.58
C ILE A 186 2.91 17.71 4.55
N ASP A 187 1.95 17.27 5.35
CA ASP A 187 1.09 18.10 6.17
C ASP A 187 1.47 17.97 7.65
N ALA A 188 2.16 18.99 8.16
CA ALA A 188 2.54 19.03 9.56
C ALA A 188 1.34 19.20 10.50
N ASP A 189 0.13 19.48 10.00
CA ASP A 189 -1.09 19.58 10.80
C ASP A 189 -1.88 18.27 10.91
N LEU A 190 -1.41 17.19 10.27
CA LEU A 190 -2.00 15.84 10.30
C LEU A 190 -3.47 15.86 9.82
N THR A 191 -3.74 16.64 8.78
CA THR A 191 -5.07 16.74 8.15
C THR A 191 -5.28 15.71 7.03
N VAL A 192 -4.19 15.13 6.53
CA VAL A 192 -4.18 14.02 5.60
C VAL A 192 -3.75 12.79 6.37
N ASP A 193 -4.60 11.78 6.41
CA ASP A 193 -4.30 10.53 7.09
C ASP A 193 -3.93 9.42 6.09
N GLY A 194 -3.06 8.53 6.54
CA GLY A 194 -2.77 7.26 5.86
C GLY A 194 -2.44 6.16 6.86
N ASN A 195 -1.83 5.08 6.38
CA ASN A 195 -1.32 4.01 7.26
C ASN A 195 0.05 3.51 6.84
N TYR A 196 0.68 4.20 5.89
CA TYR A 196 2.10 4.08 5.64
C TYR A 196 2.66 5.37 5.06
N LEU A 197 3.96 5.57 5.28
CA LEU A 197 4.77 6.61 4.68
C LEU A 197 5.77 5.95 3.75
N ARG A 198 6.18 6.67 2.72
CA ARG A 198 7.24 6.23 1.81
C ARG A 198 8.35 7.26 1.71
N PHE A 199 9.56 6.83 2.00
CA PHE A 199 10.80 7.58 1.82
C PHE A 199 11.49 7.07 0.56
N ARG A 200 11.77 7.97 -0.39
CA ARG A 200 12.24 7.59 -1.72
C ARG A 200 13.69 7.94 -1.98
N GLY A 201 14.32 7.17 -2.85
CA GLY A 201 15.61 7.51 -3.46
C GLY A 201 16.79 7.53 -2.48
N LEU A 202 16.72 6.69 -1.43
CA LEU A 202 17.81 6.53 -0.49
C LEU A 202 18.93 5.71 -1.12
N THR A 203 20.18 5.99 -0.74
CA THR A 203 21.37 5.35 -1.35
C THR A 203 22.40 4.91 -0.31
N GLY A 204 22.29 5.38 0.93
CA GLY A 204 23.19 5.00 2.02
C GLY A 204 23.18 3.49 2.30
N SER A 205 24.33 2.93 2.65
CA SER A 205 24.44 1.52 3.10
C SER A 205 23.83 1.28 4.49
N SER A 206 23.37 2.34 5.14
CA SER A 206 22.74 2.34 6.45
C SER A 206 21.77 3.51 6.52
N PHE A 207 20.74 3.40 7.35
CA PHE A 207 19.91 4.54 7.71
C PHE A 207 19.41 4.44 9.15
N THR A 208 19.04 5.59 9.71
CA THR A 208 18.29 5.68 10.97
C THR A 208 16.94 6.31 10.71
N LEU A 209 15.88 5.62 11.12
CA LEU A 209 14.50 6.12 11.20
C LEU A 209 14.20 6.54 12.64
N THR A 210 13.75 7.77 12.84
CA THR A 210 13.27 8.26 14.15
C THR A 210 11.87 8.84 14.07
N THR A 211 11.15 8.83 15.19
CA THR A 211 9.83 9.45 15.30
C THR A 211 9.82 10.60 16.29
N ASN A 212 9.12 11.69 15.97
CA ASN A 212 9.05 12.89 16.80
C ASN A 212 7.67 13.55 16.69
N THR A 213 6.90 13.47 17.77
CA THR A 213 5.55 14.03 17.88
C THR A 213 5.51 15.55 18.00
N THR A 214 6.64 16.22 18.25
CA THR A 214 6.72 17.69 18.38
C THR A 214 7.05 18.39 17.07
N LEU A 215 7.15 17.66 15.96
CA LEU A 215 7.38 18.24 14.63
C LEU A 215 6.10 18.63 13.91
N THR A 216 4.93 18.37 14.49
CA THR A 216 3.61 18.69 13.91
C THR A 216 2.97 19.86 14.66
N THR A 217 1.97 20.51 14.06
CA THR A 217 1.21 21.61 14.65
C THR A 217 -0.29 21.39 14.45
N PRO A 218 -1.05 20.98 15.48
CA PRO A 218 -0.61 20.75 16.87
C PRO A 218 0.34 19.55 17.00
N ASN A 219 1.04 19.46 18.13
CA ASN A 219 1.86 18.29 18.43
C ASN A 219 1.02 17.02 18.28
N GLY A 220 1.57 16.06 17.57
CA GLY A 220 0.98 14.76 17.33
C GLY A 220 0.93 13.97 18.63
N PHE A 221 0.13 12.91 18.62
CA PHE A 221 -0.04 12.07 19.79
C PHE A 221 0.38 10.64 19.45
N ARG A 222 1.62 10.28 19.79
CA ARG A 222 2.30 9.01 19.43
C ARG A 222 2.50 8.82 17.93
N ALA A 223 3.71 8.41 17.56
CA ALA A 223 4.08 8.14 16.17
C ALA A 223 4.50 6.67 16.05
N PRO A 224 3.54 5.74 15.92
CA PRO A 224 3.79 4.30 16.01
C PRO A 224 4.48 3.75 14.75
N ILE A 225 5.13 2.59 14.87
CA ILE A 225 5.67 1.84 13.73
C ILE A 225 5.34 0.37 13.90
N ASN A 226 4.55 -0.21 12.99
CA ASN A 226 4.35 -1.66 12.93
C ASN A 226 5.55 -2.34 12.27
N ALA A 227 5.91 -1.86 11.08
CA ALA A 227 6.85 -2.54 10.22
C ALA A 227 7.56 -1.54 9.31
N ILE A 228 8.72 -1.93 8.79
CA ILE A 228 9.34 -1.25 7.65
C ILE A 228 9.66 -2.24 6.54
N GLN A 229 9.57 -1.78 5.29
CA GLN A 229 9.94 -2.56 4.12
C GLN A 229 10.88 -1.75 3.24
N ILE A 230 12.07 -2.30 3.02
CA ILE A 230 13.09 -1.71 2.15
C ILE A 230 12.95 -2.36 0.77
N ILE A 231 12.63 -1.56 -0.24
CA ILE A 231 12.45 -2.00 -1.61
C ILE A 231 13.64 -1.55 -2.43
N GLY A 232 14.37 -2.51 -2.98
CA GLY A 232 15.55 -2.22 -3.79
C GLY A 232 15.26 -2.11 -5.28
N GLY A 233 16.25 -1.62 -6.03
CA GLY A 233 16.17 -1.53 -7.49
C GLY A 233 15.19 -0.48 -7.99
N VAL A 234 14.84 0.50 -7.15
CA VAL A 234 13.99 1.64 -7.56
C VAL A 234 14.79 2.58 -8.45
N SER A 235 14.20 3.02 -9.55
CA SER A 235 14.83 4.02 -10.43
C SER A 235 14.83 5.37 -9.73
N LEU A 236 16.01 6.02 -9.66
CA LEU A 236 16.13 7.41 -9.20
C LEU A 236 15.58 8.43 -10.21
N ALA A 237 15.35 7.99 -11.45
CA ALA A 237 14.69 8.79 -12.46
C ALA A 237 13.21 8.37 -12.53
N PRO A 238 12.28 9.32 -12.62
CA PRO A 238 10.87 9.01 -12.86
C PRO A 238 10.76 8.11 -14.10
N GLY A 239 10.06 6.98 -13.95
CA GLY A 239 9.77 6.09 -15.08
C GLY A 239 9.05 6.84 -16.21
N PRO A 240 9.09 6.38 -17.47
CA PRO A 240 8.56 7.19 -18.58
C PRO A 240 7.09 7.58 -18.42
N GLY A 241 6.27 6.83 -17.67
CA GLY A 241 4.89 7.19 -17.34
C GLY A 241 4.66 7.69 -15.90
N ASP A 242 5.69 7.76 -15.08
CA ASP A 242 5.59 8.20 -13.69
C ASP A 242 5.74 9.73 -13.63
N VAL A 243 4.61 10.43 -13.56
CA VAL A 243 4.54 11.90 -13.55
C VAL A 243 4.56 12.45 -12.14
N ASN A 244 4.04 11.72 -11.15
CA ASN A 244 4.08 12.12 -9.74
C ASN A 244 5.38 11.70 -9.02
N GLU A 245 6.29 11.06 -9.75
CA GLU A 245 7.59 10.59 -9.29
C GLU A 245 7.44 9.64 -8.10
N ASP A 246 6.39 8.81 -8.14
CA ASP A 246 6.13 7.72 -7.20
C ASP A 246 6.76 6.40 -7.58
N GLY A 247 7.58 6.34 -8.61
CA GLY A 247 8.27 5.13 -9.03
C GLY A 247 7.32 4.03 -9.55
N PHE A 248 6.01 4.29 -9.60
CA PHE A 248 5.05 3.47 -10.30
C PHE A 248 4.45 4.29 -11.44
N THR A 249 3.99 3.58 -12.47
CA THR A 249 3.13 4.17 -13.50
C THR A 249 1.73 3.64 -13.25
N ASN A 250 0.89 4.41 -12.57
CA ASN A 250 -0.39 3.96 -12.04
C ASN A 250 -1.53 4.97 -12.32
N LEU A 251 -2.67 4.82 -11.64
CA LEU A 251 -3.87 5.65 -11.85
C LEU A 251 -3.70 7.08 -11.31
N ALA A 252 -2.82 7.31 -10.34
CA ALA A 252 -2.49 8.64 -9.83
C ALA A 252 -1.81 9.48 -10.93
N ASP A 253 -0.87 8.87 -11.68
CA ASP A 253 -0.24 9.50 -12.83
C ASP A 253 -1.24 9.89 -13.91
N TYR A 254 -2.13 8.95 -14.26
CA TYR A 254 -3.20 9.22 -15.21
C TYR A 254 -4.11 10.34 -14.75
N THR A 255 -4.39 10.42 -13.45
CA THR A 255 -5.25 11.47 -12.89
C THR A 255 -4.62 12.84 -13.06
N LEU A 256 -3.30 12.98 -12.88
CA LEU A 256 -2.58 14.23 -13.12
C LEU A 256 -2.60 14.63 -14.60
N ILE A 257 -2.26 13.71 -15.49
CA ILE A 257 -2.30 13.93 -16.95
C ILE A 257 -3.72 14.32 -17.39
N LYS A 258 -4.75 13.61 -16.89
CA LYS A 258 -6.16 13.87 -17.20
C LYS A 258 -6.62 15.23 -16.68
N ASN A 259 -6.25 15.60 -15.46
CA ASN A 259 -6.70 16.84 -14.84
C ASN A 259 -6.09 18.08 -15.50
N ASN A 260 -4.89 17.95 -16.07
CA ASN A 260 -4.20 19.04 -16.76
C ASN A 260 -4.21 18.89 -18.28
N PHE A 261 -5.01 17.97 -18.83
CA PHE A 261 -5.07 17.70 -20.26
C PHE A 261 -5.47 18.96 -21.04
N PHE A 262 -4.81 19.22 -22.17
CA PHE A 262 -4.88 20.45 -22.97
C PHE A 262 -4.21 21.70 -22.37
N LEU A 263 -3.37 21.57 -21.33
CA LEU A 263 -2.51 22.66 -20.93
C LEU A 263 -1.54 23.00 -22.08
N ALA A 264 -1.67 24.20 -22.64
CA ALA A 264 -1.03 24.56 -23.92
C ALA A 264 0.36 25.18 -23.79
N THR A 265 0.75 25.62 -22.59
CA THR A 265 2.07 26.19 -22.27
C THR A 265 2.32 26.11 -20.77
N GLY A 266 3.60 26.05 -20.37
CA GLY A 266 3.99 26.10 -18.96
C GLY A 266 3.72 24.80 -18.20
N ALA A 267 3.45 23.71 -18.93
CA ALA A 267 3.36 22.40 -18.33
C ALA A 267 4.71 21.97 -17.76
N THR A 268 4.64 21.19 -16.70
CA THR A 268 5.79 20.58 -16.05
C THR A 268 5.52 19.09 -15.93
N ARG A 269 6.57 18.30 -15.71
CA ARG A 269 6.44 16.85 -15.54
C ARG A 269 5.38 16.47 -14.50
N VAL A 270 5.41 17.13 -13.33
CA VAL A 270 4.49 16.86 -12.20
C VAL A 270 3.02 17.14 -12.55
N MET A 271 2.78 17.99 -13.55
CA MET A 271 1.45 18.28 -14.07
C MET A 271 1.00 17.24 -15.09
N GLY A 272 1.92 16.51 -15.73
CA GLY A 272 1.64 15.51 -16.74
C GLY A 272 2.43 15.63 -18.04
N ASP A 273 3.39 16.56 -18.15
CA ASP A 273 4.21 16.74 -19.35
C ASP A 273 5.36 15.72 -19.39
N LEU A 274 5.15 14.63 -20.10
CA LEU A 274 6.10 13.52 -20.26
C LEU A 274 7.02 13.71 -21.47
N THR A 275 6.62 14.55 -22.44
CA THR A 275 7.44 14.90 -23.61
C THR A 275 8.41 16.06 -23.35
N LEU A 276 8.18 16.82 -22.27
CA LEU A 276 8.89 18.05 -21.90
C LEU A 276 8.77 19.14 -22.96
N ASP A 277 7.66 19.17 -23.70
CA ASP A 277 7.41 20.17 -24.74
C ASP A 277 6.65 21.42 -24.21
N GLY A 278 6.38 21.45 -22.90
CA GLY A 278 5.68 22.51 -22.22
C GLY A 278 4.16 22.43 -22.33
N LYS A 279 3.62 21.30 -22.81
CA LYS A 279 2.19 21.04 -22.97
C LYS A 279 1.79 19.72 -22.33
N ILE A 280 0.48 19.50 -22.21
CA ILE A 280 -0.07 18.22 -21.79
C ILE A 280 -1.12 17.81 -22.81
N ASP A 281 -0.80 16.82 -23.62
CA ASP A 281 -1.66 16.36 -24.69
C ASP A 281 -1.63 14.83 -24.88
N LEU A 282 -2.09 14.37 -26.05
CA LEU A 282 -2.19 12.95 -26.35
C LEU A 282 -0.82 12.25 -26.40
N ALA A 283 0.27 12.99 -26.69
CA ALA A 283 1.61 12.45 -26.68
C ALA A 283 2.00 11.99 -25.26
N ASP A 284 1.72 12.81 -24.24
CA ASP A 284 2.01 12.48 -22.85
C ASP A 284 1.16 11.30 -22.37
N TYR A 285 -0.15 11.33 -22.66
CA TYR A 285 -1.03 10.20 -22.36
C TYR A 285 -0.54 8.90 -23.03
N THR A 286 -0.02 8.98 -24.26
CA THR A 286 0.50 7.81 -24.97
C THR A 286 1.74 7.24 -24.29
N ILE A 287 2.64 8.11 -23.82
CA ILE A 287 3.81 7.68 -23.04
C ILE A 287 3.35 6.97 -21.76
N TRP A 288 2.46 7.58 -20.97
CA TRP A 288 1.92 6.95 -19.77
C TRP A 288 1.28 5.59 -20.07
N LYS A 289 0.39 5.54 -21.06
CA LYS A 289 -0.35 4.33 -21.44
C LYS A 289 0.58 3.18 -21.84
N ASN A 290 1.67 3.48 -22.54
CA ASN A 290 2.63 2.46 -22.98
C ASN A 290 3.49 1.91 -21.83
N ASN A 291 3.55 2.62 -20.70
CA ASN A 291 4.35 2.24 -19.52
C ASN A 291 3.48 1.77 -18.34
N ALA A 292 2.16 1.98 -18.41
CA ALA A 292 1.24 1.53 -17.37
C ALA A 292 1.06 0.00 -17.37
N PRO A 293 1.04 -0.65 -16.19
CA PRO A 293 0.73 -2.08 -16.06
C PRO A 293 -0.65 -2.43 -16.65
N ALA A 294 -0.77 -3.64 -17.22
CA ALA A 294 -2.02 -4.11 -17.82
C ALA A 294 -3.23 -4.05 -16.85
N ALA A 295 -3.01 -4.26 -15.55
CA ALA A 295 -4.05 -4.15 -14.53
C ALA A 295 -4.58 -2.70 -14.39
N VAL A 296 -3.73 -1.69 -14.52
CA VAL A 296 -4.11 -0.27 -14.50
C VAL A 296 -4.85 0.09 -15.79
N LEU A 297 -4.36 -0.39 -16.94
CA LEU A 297 -5.02 -0.20 -18.24
C LEU A 297 -6.43 -0.81 -18.29
N ALA A 298 -6.66 -1.91 -17.58
CA ALA A 298 -7.99 -2.51 -17.46
C ALA A 298 -8.99 -1.62 -16.70
N GLN A 299 -8.52 -0.77 -15.78
CA GLN A 299 -9.38 0.13 -15.00
C GLN A 299 -9.87 1.35 -15.80
N ILE A 300 -9.05 1.87 -16.71
CA ILE A 300 -9.38 3.00 -17.59
C ILE A 300 -10.18 2.59 -18.83
N GLY A 301 -10.17 1.29 -19.18
CA GLY A 301 -10.70 0.74 -20.42
C GLY A 301 -12.16 0.27 -20.36
N VAL A 302 -12.90 0.57 -19.29
CA VAL A 302 -14.30 0.14 -19.12
C VAL A 302 -15.26 1.31 -19.42
N PRO A 303 -15.81 1.40 -20.64
CA PRO A 303 -17.17 1.89 -20.80
C PRO A 303 -18.08 0.88 -20.09
N GLU A 304 -18.99 1.32 -19.22
CA GLU A 304 -20.10 0.49 -18.78
C GLU A 304 -21.26 0.56 -19.81
N PRO A 305 -21.41 -0.43 -20.71
CA PRO A 305 -22.72 -0.65 -21.32
C PRO A 305 -23.23 -2.10 -21.20
N ALA A 306 -22.40 -3.08 -20.81
CA ALA A 306 -22.82 -4.48 -20.83
C ALA A 306 -23.72 -4.86 -19.63
N SER A 307 -23.46 -4.32 -18.44
CA SER A 307 -24.22 -4.60 -17.22
C SER A 307 -25.65 -4.02 -17.31
N ALA A 308 -25.78 -2.80 -17.84
CA ALA A 308 -27.06 -2.15 -18.09
C ALA A 308 -27.86 -2.84 -19.20
N ALA A 309 -27.19 -3.28 -20.29
CA ALA A 309 -27.84 -4.02 -21.37
C ALA A 309 -28.34 -5.39 -20.91
N LEU A 310 -27.62 -6.09 -20.04
CA LEU A 310 -28.07 -7.36 -19.45
C LEU A 310 -29.21 -7.18 -18.45
N ALA A 311 -29.19 -6.12 -17.64
CA ALA A 311 -30.28 -5.80 -16.72
C ALA A 311 -31.57 -5.44 -17.48
N VAL A 312 -31.47 -4.64 -18.54
CA VAL A 312 -32.61 -4.26 -19.39
C VAL A 312 -33.11 -5.46 -20.21
N GLY A 313 -32.20 -6.29 -20.73
CA GLY A 313 -32.54 -7.54 -21.42
C GLY A 313 -33.28 -8.54 -20.52
N ALA A 314 -32.91 -8.64 -19.25
CA ALA A 314 -33.59 -9.48 -18.26
C ALA A 314 -35.01 -8.97 -17.96
N ILE A 315 -35.22 -7.65 -17.89
CA ILE A 315 -36.54 -7.03 -17.66
C ILE A 315 -37.48 -7.27 -18.85
N PHE A 316 -36.99 -7.15 -20.09
CA PHE A 316 -37.82 -7.40 -21.28
C PHE A 316 -38.06 -8.89 -21.55
N GLY A 317 -37.11 -9.77 -21.22
CA GLY A 317 -37.27 -11.22 -21.31
C GLY A 317 -38.40 -11.75 -20.42
N LEU A 318 -38.54 -11.22 -19.20
CA LEU A 318 -39.60 -11.60 -18.26
C LEU A 318 -40.99 -11.10 -18.69
N ALA A 319 -41.09 -9.92 -19.31
CA ALA A 319 -42.35 -9.38 -19.82
C ALA A 319 -42.88 -10.13 -21.06
N GLY A 320 -41.99 -10.66 -21.90
CA GLY A 320 -42.34 -11.45 -23.09
C GLY A 320 -42.95 -12.81 -22.76
N VAL A 321 -42.43 -13.48 -21.72
CA VAL A 321 -42.93 -14.79 -21.26
C VAL A 321 -44.33 -14.66 -20.64
N ALA A 322 -44.62 -13.56 -19.94
CA ALA A 322 -45.93 -13.32 -19.31
C ALA A 322 -47.08 -13.09 -20.32
N ARG A 323 -46.80 -12.59 -21.54
CA ARG A 323 -47.83 -12.31 -22.55
C ARG A 323 -48.20 -13.52 -23.42
N ARG A 324 -47.36 -14.54 -23.51
CA ARG A 324 -47.61 -15.71 -24.38
C ARG A 324 -48.60 -16.74 -23.77
N GLY A 325 -48.96 -16.61 -22.49
CA GLY A 325 -49.87 -17.51 -21.79
C GLY A 325 -51.37 -17.16 -21.82
N ARG A 326 -51.81 -16.14 -22.56
CA ARG A 326 -53.22 -15.67 -22.52
C ARG A 326 -53.88 -15.53 -23.90
N ARG A 327 -53.78 -16.51 -24.81
CA ARG A 327 -54.68 -16.62 -25.98
C ARG A 327 -54.88 -18.07 -26.42
N CYS A 328 -55.93 -18.71 -25.90
CA CYS A 328 -56.78 -19.78 -26.46
C CYS A 328 -57.48 -20.49 -25.28
N GLY A 329 -58.81 -20.55 -25.16
CA GLY A 329 -59.84 -20.17 -26.11
C GLY A 329 -61.22 -20.03 -25.46
N LYS A 330 -62.14 -19.47 -26.25
CA LYS A 330 -63.58 -19.55 -26.03
C LYS A 330 -64.27 -19.62 -27.39
N SER A 331 -64.53 -20.85 -27.83
CA SER A 331 -65.49 -21.36 -28.83
C SER A 331 -65.41 -22.88 -28.69
N MET A 332 -66.45 -23.71 -28.57
CA MET A 332 -67.91 -23.58 -28.61
C MET A 332 -68.48 -24.95 -28.18
N CYS A 333 -69.62 -24.97 -27.48
CA CYS A 333 -70.65 -26.03 -27.31
C CYS A 333 -71.33 -25.89 -25.94
#